data_AF-A0A164KQE0-F1
#
_entry.id   AF-A0A164KQE0-F1
#
_cell.length_a   1.000
_cell.length_b   1.000
_cell.length_c   1.000
_cell.angle_alpha   90.00
_cell.angle_beta   90.00
_cell.angle_gamma   90.00
#
_symmetry.space_group_name_H-M   'P 1'
#
loop_
_entity.id
_entity.type
_entity.pdbx_description
1 polymer ?
#
loop_
_entity_poly.entity_id
_entity_poly.type
_entity_poly.pdbx_seq_one_letter_code
_entity_poly.pdbx_strand_id
1 'polypeptide(L)'
;MFTLIVKVNVTSLLQVRIKDKCPFSVYIPCAGHSLNLVGARAAECCTAVVDFFDFLQRLVDAVTALFNGYSEIQQALNKIAEDQKEERATSHEAESLSNKMDKLETAFLRTFWNDILTRYNTVSKTLQGTDVDLSVVVTQLTSLKTFTQGLRDDFQKYEDDTMTQLPDTDYSDATQRTKKCSVRVQCSEGNAKEVILRGAEKFRIETFIPVLDSLLTGLSTRLAAYESMNQLFSFIVSSPTLENEDIRNGCNRLAEFYHQDLDAAELYQECLQFNIDGTMEDAKAKENQAPHSLFNLLYKKIRQDRLESTSPNIEIAIRMFLSTMVTNCKGERIFSKMKIIKGALWSPMTENHLNCLSLLSIECDILQTIDFETLKAEFASRKARKVYIV
;
A
#
# COMPACT_ATOMS: atom_id res chain seq x y z
N MET A 1 -16.80 25.11 5.72
CA MET A 1 -15.95 24.11 6.40
C MET A 1 -15.94 22.91 5.46
N PHE A 2 -15.07 22.96 4.45
CA PHE A 2 -15.06 22.00 3.34
C PHE A 2 -14.91 20.57 3.87
N THR A 3 -15.67 19.63 3.31
CA THR A 3 -15.52 18.20 3.60
C THR A 3 -14.05 17.81 3.53
N LEU A 4 -13.49 17.47 4.69
CA LEU A 4 -12.07 17.21 4.85
C LEU A 4 -11.81 15.78 4.41
N ILE A 5 -11.27 15.63 3.20
CA ILE A 5 -10.87 14.33 2.67
C ILE A 5 -9.54 13.97 3.33
N VAL A 6 -9.61 13.20 4.42
CA VAL A 6 -8.40 12.80 5.14
C VAL A 6 -7.81 11.56 4.52
N LYS A 7 -6.66 11.77 3.89
CA LYS A 7 -5.92 10.75 3.17
C LYS A 7 -4.71 10.29 3.96
N VAL A 8 -4.86 9.25 4.78
CA VAL A 8 -3.73 8.81 5.61
C VAL A 8 -3.93 7.35 6.04
N ASN A 9 -2.90 6.50 5.92
CA ASN A 9 -2.75 5.21 6.64
C ASN A 9 -2.74 5.43 8.16
N VAL A 10 -3.86 5.96 8.65
CA VAL A 10 -4.14 6.19 10.04
C VAL A 10 -4.50 4.85 10.65
N THR A 11 -4.00 4.58 11.85
CA THR A 11 -4.61 3.59 12.75
C THR A 11 -6.13 3.72 12.73
N SER A 12 -6.85 2.59 12.63
CA SER A 12 -8.33 2.54 12.55
C SER A 12 -9.05 3.54 13.48
N LEU A 13 -8.48 3.80 14.66
CA LEU A 13 -8.98 4.73 15.67
C LEU A 13 -9.05 6.21 15.23
N LEU A 14 -8.02 6.77 14.58
CA LEU A 14 -8.09 8.18 14.13
C LEU A 14 -8.95 8.30 12.86
N GLN A 15 -9.13 7.23 12.07
CA GLN A 15 -10.15 7.19 11.02
C GLN A 15 -11.56 7.35 11.61
N VAL A 16 -11.87 6.62 12.68
CA VAL A 16 -13.16 6.74 13.40
C VAL A 16 -13.34 8.17 13.92
N ARG A 17 -12.32 8.73 14.58
CA ARG A 17 -12.40 10.09 15.15
C ARG A 17 -12.58 11.19 14.10
N ILE A 18 -12.02 11.01 12.89
CA ILE A 18 -12.24 11.92 11.77
C ILE A 18 -13.66 11.75 11.24
N LYS A 19 -14.14 10.51 11.07
CA LYS A 19 -15.54 10.26 10.66
C LYS A 19 -16.56 10.82 11.63
N ASP A 20 -16.28 10.79 12.93
CA ASP A 20 -17.15 11.39 13.96
C ASP A 20 -17.31 12.90 13.79
N LYS A 21 -16.26 13.58 13.29
CA LYS A 21 -16.28 15.04 13.04
C LYS A 21 -16.71 15.39 11.61
N CYS A 22 -16.41 14.53 10.66
CA CYS A 22 -16.64 14.70 9.23
C CYS A 22 -17.16 13.37 8.64
N PRO A 23 -18.48 13.12 8.67
CA PRO A 23 -19.06 11.84 8.25
C PRO A 23 -18.85 11.52 6.77
N PHE A 24 -18.66 12.54 5.93
CA PHE A 24 -18.40 12.42 4.49
C PHE A 24 -16.93 12.20 4.13
N SER A 25 -16.05 12.04 5.13
CA SER A 25 -14.63 11.79 4.88
C SER A 25 -14.42 10.41 4.22
N VAL A 26 -13.73 10.41 3.08
CA VAL A 26 -13.35 9.19 2.36
C VAL A 26 -11.93 8.81 2.70
N TYR A 27 -11.74 7.55 3.10
CA TYR A 27 -10.42 7.00 3.31
C TYR A 27 -9.93 6.27 2.06
N ILE A 28 -8.84 6.76 1.47
CA ILE A 28 -8.20 6.15 0.30
C ILE A 28 -6.76 5.77 0.69
N PRO A 29 -6.36 4.50 0.52
CA PRO A 29 -4.96 4.11 0.76
C PRO A 29 -4.01 4.90 -0.16
N CYS A 30 -2.76 5.09 0.27
CA CYS A 30 -1.73 5.76 -0.54
C CYS A 30 -1.20 4.81 -1.63
N ALA A 31 -1.30 5.12 -2.93
CA ALA A 31 -0.96 4.14 -3.97
C ALA A 31 0.52 3.75 -3.92
N GLY A 32 1.42 4.73 -3.76
CA GLY A 32 2.86 4.54 -3.76
C GLY A 32 3.42 3.67 -2.63
N HIS A 33 2.75 3.57 -1.48
CA HIS A 33 3.16 2.70 -0.37
C HIS A 33 2.22 1.52 -0.15
N SER A 34 1.00 1.59 -0.69
CA SER A 34 -0.02 0.56 -0.53
C SER A 34 0.46 -0.80 -1.04
N LEU A 35 1.24 -0.81 -2.12
CA LEU A 35 1.83 -2.02 -2.73
C LEU A 35 2.86 -2.68 -1.82
N ASN A 36 3.68 -1.90 -1.11
CA ASN A 36 4.62 -2.45 -0.13
C ASN A 36 3.87 -3.14 1.02
N LEU A 37 2.74 -2.57 1.45
CA LEU A 37 1.89 -3.20 2.46
C LEU A 37 1.16 -4.45 1.92
N VAL A 38 0.83 -4.51 0.62
CA VAL A 38 0.32 -5.75 -0.01
C VAL A 38 1.40 -6.82 0.05
N GLY A 39 2.63 -6.48 -0.38
CA GLY A 39 3.77 -7.38 -0.37
C GLY A 39 4.09 -7.89 1.03
N ALA A 40 4.13 -7.01 2.04
CA ALA A 40 4.40 -7.40 3.42
C ALA A 40 3.34 -8.38 3.97
N ARG A 41 2.06 -8.11 3.74
CA ARG A 41 0.98 -9.03 4.16
C ARG A 41 1.04 -10.39 3.46
N ALA A 42 1.49 -10.41 2.20
CA ALA A 42 1.71 -11.65 1.48
C ALA A 42 2.98 -12.38 1.95
N ALA A 43 4.01 -11.65 2.39
CA ALA A 43 5.19 -12.25 3.00
C ALA A 43 4.89 -12.87 4.38
N GLU A 44 3.90 -12.34 5.09
CA GLU A 44 3.48 -12.81 6.42
C GLU A 44 2.35 -13.87 6.37
N CYS A 45 1.92 -14.31 5.17
CA CYS A 45 0.72 -15.15 5.06
C CYS A 45 0.91 -16.61 5.48
N CYS A 46 2.14 -17.12 5.39
CA CYS A 46 2.46 -18.49 5.75
C CYS A 46 3.89 -18.61 6.29
N THR A 47 4.11 -19.62 7.11
CA THR A 47 5.38 -19.82 7.84
C THR A 47 6.56 -20.03 6.90
N ALA A 48 6.37 -20.79 5.81
CA ALA A 48 7.43 -21.05 4.83
C ALA A 48 7.97 -19.76 4.18
N VAL A 49 7.09 -18.78 3.94
CA VAL A 49 7.47 -17.50 3.34
C VAL A 49 8.09 -16.56 4.37
N VAL A 50 7.58 -16.57 5.61
CA VAL A 50 8.21 -15.84 6.73
C VAL A 50 9.62 -16.36 6.95
N ASP A 51 9.80 -17.68 7.04
CA ASP A 51 11.11 -18.31 7.22
C ASP A 51 12.07 -17.96 6.07
N PHE A 52 11.55 -17.88 4.84
CA PHE A 52 12.31 -17.44 3.67
C PHE A 52 12.76 -15.98 3.78
N PHE A 53 11.86 -15.04 4.11
CA PHE A 53 12.25 -13.63 4.23
C PHE A 53 13.13 -13.35 5.45
N ASP A 54 12.92 -14.05 6.57
CA ASP A 54 13.81 -14.00 7.74
C ASP A 54 15.20 -14.51 7.38
N PHE A 55 15.28 -15.57 6.57
CA PHE A 55 16.53 -16.08 6.02
C PHE A 55 17.20 -15.06 5.10
N LEU A 56 16.44 -14.43 4.19
CA LEU A 56 16.97 -13.39 3.31
C LEU A 56 17.52 -12.19 4.08
N GLN A 57 16.79 -11.73 5.10
CA GLN A 57 17.19 -10.60 5.93
C GLN A 57 18.49 -10.87 6.71
N ARG A 58 18.75 -12.13 7.08
CA ARG A 58 20.04 -12.54 7.68
C ARG A 58 21.19 -12.54 6.68
N LEU A 59 20.91 -12.80 5.41
CA LEU A 59 21.93 -12.88 4.36
C LEU A 59 22.30 -11.51 3.78
N VAL A 60 21.32 -10.65 3.47
CA VAL A 60 21.55 -9.30 2.92
C VAL A 60 20.38 -8.37 3.24
N ASP A 61 20.67 -7.09 3.55
CA ASP A 61 19.63 -6.05 3.72
C ASP A 61 18.81 -5.76 2.45
N ALA A 62 19.25 -6.24 1.29
CA ALA A 62 18.65 -5.99 -0.02
C ALA A 62 18.39 -7.28 -0.80
N VAL A 63 17.11 -7.65 -0.90
CA VAL A 63 16.61 -8.81 -1.65
C VAL A 63 17.08 -8.81 -3.12
N THR A 64 17.18 -7.64 -3.76
CA THR A 64 17.66 -7.51 -5.15
C THR A 64 19.15 -7.83 -5.32
N ALA A 65 19.98 -7.52 -4.31
CA ALA A 65 21.40 -7.85 -4.35
C ALA A 65 21.61 -9.37 -4.21
N LEU A 66 20.78 -10.02 -3.40
CA LEU A 66 20.79 -11.47 -3.27
C LEU A 66 20.34 -12.19 -4.54
N PHE A 67 19.37 -11.64 -5.29
CA PHE A 67 19.00 -12.23 -6.58
C PHE A 67 20.13 -12.18 -7.59
N ASN A 68 20.84 -11.04 -7.69
CA ASN A 68 21.90 -10.85 -8.67
C ASN A 68 23.23 -11.51 -8.27
N GLY A 69 23.48 -11.69 -6.97
CA GLY A 69 24.72 -12.24 -6.44
C GLY A 69 24.58 -13.62 -5.80
N TYR A 70 23.52 -14.38 -6.10
CA TYR A 70 23.21 -15.63 -5.40
C TYR A 70 24.35 -16.65 -5.49
N SER A 71 24.92 -16.83 -6.69
CA SER A 71 26.05 -17.72 -6.93
C SER A 71 27.30 -17.29 -6.18
N GLU A 72 27.55 -15.98 -6.13
CA GLU A 72 28.71 -15.37 -5.48
C GLU A 72 28.61 -15.48 -3.98
N ILE A 73 27.41 -15.27 -3.42
CA ILE A 73 27.11 -15.46 -2.00
C ILE A 73 27.29 -16.93 -1.63
N GLN A 74 26.75 -17.85 -2.44
CA GLN A 74 26.91 -19.28 -2.20
C GLN A 74 28.37 -19.72 -2.23
N GLN A 75 29.15 -19.25 -3.21
CA GLN A 75 30.60 -19.50 -3.27
C GLN A 75 31.35 -18.91 -2.08
N ALA A 76 30.97 -17.71 -1.62
CA ALA A 76 31.57 -17.09 -0.45
C ALA A 76 31.26 -17.87 0.83
N LEU A 77 30.01 -18.34 1.00
CA LEU A 77 29.60 -19.17 2.13
C LEU A 77 30.33 -20.51 2.15
N ASN A 78 30.48 -21.17 1.00
CA ASN A 78 31.23 -22.42 0.90
C ASN A 78 32.72 -22.22 1.25
N LYS A 79 33.32 -21.11 0.81
CA LYS A 79 34.71 -20.77 1.18
C LYS A 79 34.87 -20.54 2.68
N ILE A 80 33.90 -19.89 3.34
CA ILE A 80 33.92 -19.67 4.79
C ILE A 80 33.69 -20.98 5.55
N ALA A 81 32.80 -21.84 5.06
CA ALA A 81 32.55 -23.15 5.64
C ALA A 81 33.80 -24.04 5.60
N GLU A 82 34.58 -23.98 4.52
CA GLU A 82 35.80 -24.77 4.32
C GLU A 82 37.06 -24.19 5.00
N ASP A 83 37.05 -22.93 5.45
CA ASP A 83 38.21 -22.30 6.07
C ASP A 83 38.45 -22.81 7.50
N GLN A 84 39.56 -23.54 7.69
CA GLN A 84 39.97 -24.08 8.98
C GLN A 84 40.46 -23.02 9.97
N LYS A 85 40.66 -21.76 9.54
CA LYS A 85 41.11 -20.64 10.38
C LYS A 85 39.96 -19.90 11.07
N GLU A 86 38.74 -20.05 10.56
CA GLU A 86 37.57 -19.37 11.10
C GLU A 86 37.04 -20.06 12.36
N GLU A 87 36.28 -19.32 13.16
CA GLU A 87 35.62 -19.87 14.35
C GLU A 87 34.62 -20.97 13.92
N ARG A 88 34.61 -22.12 14.62
CA ARG A 88 33.72 -23.24 14.29
C ARG A 88 32.24 -22.84 14.24
N ALA A 89 31.83 -21.88 15.06
CA ALA A 89 30.47 -21.36 15.05
C ALA A 89 30.16 -20.68 13.71
N THR A 90 31.06 -19.83 13.22
CA THR A 90 30.95 -19.12 11.94
C THR A 90 30.99 -20.07 10.74
N SER A 91 31.89 -21.06 10.76
CA SER A 91 31.98 -22.09 9.71
C SER A 91 30.69 -22.92 9.63
N HIS A 92 30.15 -23.39 10.77
CA HIS A 92 28.88 -24.11 10.79
C HIS A 92 27.67 -23.23 10.43
N GLU A 93 27.68 -21.94 10.78
CA GLU A 93 26.62 -21.02 10.38
C GLU A 93 26.64 -20.81 8.85
N ALA A 94 27.82 -20.63 8.25
CA ALA A 94 27.98 -20.52 6.81
C ALA A 94 27.54 -21.80 6.08
N GLU A 95 27.91 -22.97 6.59
CA GLU A 95 27.47 -24.28 6.07
C GLU A 95 25.94 -24.43 6.18
N SER A 96 25.35 -24.04 7.32
CA SER A 96 23.90 -24.08 7.51
C SER A 96 23.14 -23.16 6.55
N LEU A 97 23.68 -21.96 6.28
CA LEU A 97 23.10 -21.02 5.32
C LEU A 97 23.22 -21.53 3.89
N SER A 98 24.37 -22.09 3.50
CA SER A 98 24.57 -22.68 2.17
C SER A 98 23.59 -23.84 1.92
N ASN A 99 23.45 -24.75 2.90
CA ASN A 99 22.47 -25.85 2.85
C ASN A 99 21.01 -25.37 2.74
N LYS A 100 20.68 -24.16 3.23
CA LYS A 100 19.34 -23.57 3.02
C LYS A 100 19.20 -23.01 1.61
N MET A 101 20.26 -22.42 1.04
CA MET A 101 20.28 -21.94 -0.34
C MET A 101 20.08 -23.06 -1.37
N ASP A 102 20.53 -24.28 -1.04
CA ASP A 102 20.38 -25.46 -1.91
C ASP A 102 19.00 -26.11 -1.84
N LYS A 103 18.10 -25.65 -0.97
CA LYS A 103 16.74 -26.20 -0.93
C LYS A 103 15.94 -25.75 -2.14
N LEU A 104 15.21 -26.70 -2.73
CA LEU A 104 14.34 -26.44 -3.88
C LEU A 104 13.28 -25.37 -3.56
N GLU A 105 12.69 -25.39 -2.37
CA GLU A 105 11.70 -24.37 -1.96
C GLU A 105 12.31 -22.97 -1.89
N THR A 106 13.59 -22.85 -1.51
CA THR A 106 14.28 -21.56 -1.42
C THR A 106 14.59 -21.04 -2.82
N ALA A 107 15.03 -21.91 -3.74
CA ALA A 107 15.23 -21.55 -5.15
C ALA A 107 13.91 -21.16 -5.84
N PHE A 108 12.82 -21.88 -5.57
CA PHE A 108 11.49 -21.54 -6.07
C PHE A 108 11.00 -20.19 -5.55
N LEU A 109 11.00 -20.01 -4.22
CA LEU A 109 10.55 -18.75 -3.63
C LEU A 109 11.41 -17.58 -4.12
N ARG A 110 12.69 -17.82 -4.37
CA ARG A 110 13.60 -16.83 -4.97
C ARG A 110 13.09 -16.39 -6.34
N THR A 111 12.96 -17.28 -7.32
CA THR A 111 12.55 -16.91 -8.68
C THR A 111 11.15 -16.28 -8.69
N PHE A 112 10.21 -16.88 -7.96
CA PHE A 112 8.85 -16.41 -7.82
C PHE A 112 8.75 -14.98 -7.22
N TRP A 113 9.40 -14.73 -6.09
CA TRP A 113 9.37 -13.41 -5.46
C TRP A 113 10.17 -12.36 -6.24
N ASN A 114 11.22 -12.74 -6.97
CA ASN A 114 11.94 -11.81 -7.84
C ASN A 114 11.02 -11.20 -8.91
N ASP A 115 10.23 -12.04 -9.57
CA ASP A 115 9.29 -11.60 -10.61
C ASP A 115 8.22 -10.68 -10.05
N ILE A 116 7.61 -11.06 -8.91
CA ILE A 116 6.60 -10.26 -8.23
C ILE A 116 7.19 -8.92 -7.77
N LEU A 117 8.28 -8.94 -6.99
CA LEU A 117 8.85 -7.73 -6.40
C LEU A 117 9.38 -6.77 -7.46
N THR A 118 9.95 -7.27 -8.56
CA THR A 118 10.42 -6.41 -9.66
C THR A 118 9.27 -5.67 -10.32
N ARG A 119 8.16 -6.37 -10.62
CA ARG A 119 6.96 -5.76 -11.21
C ARG A 119 6.27 -4.81 -10.24
N TYR A 120 6.09 -5.23 -8.98
CA TYR A 120 5.52 -4.39 -7.93
C TYR A 120 6.35 -3.13 -7.68
N ASN A 121 7.68 -3.23 -7.64
CA ASN A 121 8.56 -2.08 -7.46
C ASN A 121 8.50 -1.12 -8.67
N THR A 122 8.40 -1.65 -9.89
CA THR A 122 8.24 -0.84 -11.10
C THR A 122 6.94 -0.02 -11.04
N VAL A 123 5.81 -0.67 -10.74
CA VAL A 123 4.52 0.01 -10.58
C VAL A 123 4.54 0.95 -9.37
N SER A 124 5.20 0.56 -8.27
CA SER A 124 5.34 1.43 -7.10
C SER A 124 6.09 2.72 -7.43
N LYS A 125 7.20 2.64 -8.18
CA LYS A 125 7.95 3.82 -8.63
C LYS A 125 7.15 4.71 -9.55
N THR A 126 6.37 4.15 -10.48
CA THR A 126 5.50 4.95 -11.35
C THR A 126 4.41 5.66 -10.54
N LEU A 127 3.78 4.97 -9.59
CA LEU A 127 2.75 5.52 -8.70
C LEU A 127 3.29 6.53 -7.69
N GLN A 128 4.58 6.51 -7.37
CA GLN A 128 5.25 7.50 -6.51
C GLN A 128 5.62 8.79 -7.27
N GLY A 129 5.44 8.83 -8.59
CA GLY A 129 5.63 10.06 -9.38
C GLY A 129 4.74 11.20 -8.90
N THR A 130 5.19 12.44 -9.07
CA THR A 130 4.43 13.62 -8.61
C THR A 130 3.24 13.96 -9.49
N ASP A 131 3.12 13.36 -10.68
CA ASP A 131 2.15 13.76 -11.72
C ASP A 131 1.36 12.57 -12.27
N VAL A 132 0.79 11.76 -11.37
CA VAL A 132 0.06 10.55 -11.76
C VAL A 132 -1.44 10.77 -11.64
N ASP A 133 -2.15 10.59 -12.76
CA ASP A 133 -3.60 10.61 -12.82
C ASP A 133 -4.25 9.38 -12.17
N LEU A 134 -5.42 9.56 -11.58
CA LEU A 134 -6.20 8.47 -10.98
C LEU A 134 -6.55 7.37 -11.99
N SER A 135 -6.85 7.74 -13.24
CA SER A 135 -7.11 6.79 -14.31
C SER A 135 -5.90 5.90 -14.59
N VAL A 136 -4.69 6.49 -14.65
CA VAL A 136 -3.42 5.77 -14.80
C VAL A 136 -3.19 4.82 -13.62
N VAL A 137 -3.51 5.26 -12.40
CA VAL A 137 -3.40 4.42 -11.19
C VAL A 137 -4.31 3.20 -11.30
N VAL A 138 -5.56 3.38 -11.70
CA VAL A 138 -6.51 2.28 -11.91
C VAL A 138 -5.97 1.34 -12.99
N THR A 139 -5.52 1.85 -14.14
CA THR A 139 -4.96 1.01 -15.22
C THR A 139 -3.73 0.22 -14.77
N GLN A 140 -2.79 0.85 -14.07
CA GLN A 140 -1.57 0.19 -13.58
C GLN A 140 -1.88 -0.89 -12.53
N LEU A 141 -2.79 -0.61 -11.58
CA LEU A 141 -3.21 -1.60 -10.59
C LEU A 141 -4.01 -2.75 -11.21
N THR A 142 -4.86 -2.47 -12.20
CA THR A 142 -5.59 -3.50 -12.96
C THR A 142 -4.63 -4.39 -13.73
N SER A 143 -3.62 -3.82 -14.39
CA SER A 143 -2.57 -4.57 -15.08
C SER A 143 -1.73 -5.42 -14.12
N LEU A 144 -1.42 -4.90 -12.93
CA LEU A 144 -0.69 -5.66 -11.91
C LEU A 144 -1.53 -6.80 -11.33
N LYS A 145 -2.85 -6.58 -11.17
CA LYS A 145 -3.80 -7.60 -10.76
C LYS A 145 -3.91 -8.71 -11.79
N THR A 146 -4.07 -8.39 -13.07
CA THR A 146 -4.16 -9.42 -14.13
C THR A 146 -2.88 -10.23 -14.26
N PHE A 147 -1.70 -9.59 -14.13
CA PHE A 147 -0.42 -10.28 -14.02
C PHE A 147 -0.40 -11.27 -12.85
N THR A 148 -0.79 -10.82 -11.65
CA THR A 148 -0.80 -11.68 -10.44
C THR A 148 -1.81 -12.83 -10.57
N GLN A 149 -2.93 -12.63 -11.28
CA GLN A 149 -3.90 -13.70 -11.56
C GLN A 149 -3.32 -14.77 -12.49
N GLY A 150 -2.58 -14.37 -13.53
CA GLY A 150 -1.94 -15.29 -14.46
C GLY A 150 -0.89 -16.18 -13.79
N LEU A 151 -0.18 -15.67 -12.78
CA LEU A 151 0.81 -16.46 -12.04
C LEU A 151 0.23 -17.71 -11.38
N ARG A 152 -1.09 -17.77 -11.12
CA ARG A 152 -1.73 -18.93 -10.48
C ARG A 152 -1.64 -20.21 -11.33
N ASP A 153 -1.57 -20.05 -12.64
CA ASP A 153 -1.45 -21.16 -13.60
C ASP A 153 0.02 -21.52 -13.91
N ASP A 154 0.96 -20.62 -13.58
CA ASP A 154 2.39 -20.74 -13.90
C ASP A 154 3.18 -21.59 -12.88
N PHE A 155 2.54 -22.31 -11.96
CA PHE A 155 3.25 -23.11 -10.94
C PHE A 155 4.27 -24.07 -11.59
N GLN A 156 3.85 -24.80 -12.63
CA GLN A 156 4.69 -25.78 -13.32
C GLN A 156 5.92 -25.12 -13.94
N LYS A 157 5.75 -23.92 -14.51
CA LYS A 157 6.85 -23.18 -15.12
C LYS A 157 7.93 -22.83 -14.09
N TYR A 158 7.53 -22.34 -12.92
CA TYR A 158 8.47 -22.05 -11.84
C TYR A 158 9.14 -23.31 -11.30
N GLU A 159 8.41 -24.42 -11.22
CA GLU A 159 8.97 -25.71 -10.83
C GLU A 159 10.01 -26.20 -11.84
N ASP A 160 9.70 -26.18 -13.14
CA ASP A 160 10.61 -26.60 -14.21
C ASP A 160 11.88 -25.72 -14.26
N ASP A 161 11.73 -24.40 -14.09
CA ASP A 161 12.85 -23.45 -14.01
C ASP A 161 13.76 -23.75 -12.81
N THR A 162 13.19 -24.17 -11.68
CA THR A 162 13.97 -24.54 -10.48
C THR A 162 14.65 -25.90 -10.62
N MET A 163 13.97 -26.89 -11.20
CA MET A 163 14.54 -28.21 -11.49
C MET A 163 15.69 -28.14 -12.49
N THR A 164 15.64 -27.19 -13.43
CA THR A 164 16.76 -26.91 -14.33
C THR A 164 17.99 -26.36 -13.58
N GLN A 165 17.77 -25.58 -12.51
CA GLN A 165 18.85 -25.02 -11.68
C GLN A 165 19.38 -26.04 -10.65
N LEU A 166 18.51 -26.92 -10.13
CA LEU A 166 18.81 -27.90 -9.09
C LEU A 166 18.21 -29.28 -9.44
N PRO A 167 18.84 -30.05 -10.36
CA PRO A 167 18.27 -31.31 -10.85
C PRO A 167 18.25 -32.45 -9.83
N ASP A 168 19.06 -32.39 -8.77
CA ASP A 168 19.23 -33.48 -7.79
C ASP A 168 18.54 -33.22 -6.43
N THR A 169 17.72 -32.18 -6.31
CA THR A 169 17.07 -31.81 -5.03
C THR A 169 15.57 -32.05 -5.08
N ASP A 170 15.01 -32.73 -4.07
CA ASP A 170 13.57 -32.92 -3.90
C ASP A 170 13.05 -32.02 -2.76
N TYR A 171 11.73 -31.81 -2.70
CA TYR A 171 11.09 -31.03 -1.65
C TYR A 171 11.44 -31.59 -0.26
N SER A 172 11.72 -30.70 0.68
CA SER A 172 12.11 -31.02 2.06
C SER A 172 11.08 -31.87 2.80
N ASP A 173 9.80 -31.78 2.42
CA ASP A 173 8.71 -32.60 2.96
C ASP A 173 8.73 -34.05 2.48
N ALA A 174 9.33 -34.34 1.32
CA ALA A 174 9.47 -35.70 0.80
C ALA A 174 10.43 -36.55 1.65
N THR A 175 11.42 -35.89 2.28
CA THR A 175 12.43 -36.53 3.12
C THR A 175 12.10 -36.50 4.62
N GLN A 176 11.11 -35.71 5.05
CA GLN A 176 10.71 -35.62 6.46
C GLN A 176 9.90 -36.84 6.93
N ARG A 177 10.31 -37.38 8.09
CA ARG A 177 9.61 -38.47 8.77
C ARG A 177 8.23 -37.98 9.25
N THR A 178 7.16 -38.65 8.84
CA THR A 178 5.81 -38.36 9.31
C THR A 178 5.73 -38.47 10.83
N LYS A 179 5.45 -37.34 11.50
CA LYS A 179 5.08 -37.36 12.91
C LYS A 179 3.67 -37.96 13.01
N LYS A 180 3.55 -39.20 13.52
CA LYS A 180 2.25 -39.73 13.95
C LYS A 180 1.78 -38.90 15.14
N CYS A 181 0.90 -37.93 14.89
CA CYS A 181 0.19 -37.27 15.97
C CYS A 181 -0.83 -38.27 16.53
N SER A 182 -0.73 -38.62 17.82
CA SER A 182 -1.73 -39.45 18.46
C SER A 182 -3.01 -38.63 18.64
N VAL A 183 -3.97 -38.80 17.72
CA VAL A 183 -5.28 -38.16 17.83
C VAL A 183 -5.99 -38.75 19.04
N ARG A 184 -6.25 -37.91 20.05
CA ARG A 184 -7.17 -38.24 21.14
C ARG A 184 -8.58 -38.11 20.55
N VAL A 185 -9.13 -39.22 20.08
CA VAL A 185 -10.44 -39.29 19.40
C VAL A 185 -11.51 -38.60 20.27
N GLN A 186 -12.00 -37.45 19.82
CA GLN A 186 -13.27 -36.89 20.30
C GLN A 186 -14.39 -37.47 19.41
N CYS A 187 -15.34 -38.16 20.03
CA CYS A 187 -16.34 -39.03 19.40
C CYS A 187 -17.47 -38.32 18.61
N SER A 188 -17.20 -37.26 17.85
CA SER A 188 -18.29 -36.52 17.18
C SER A 188 -18.00 -35.94 15.79
N GLU A 189 -16.79 -36.08 15.24
CA GLU A 189 -16.54 -35.74 13.82
C GLU A 189 -16.33 -37.02 13.01
N GLY A 190 -17.10 -37.19 11.94
CA GLY A 190 -17.02 -38.35 11.06
C GLY A 190 -15.61 -38.55 10.50
N ASN A 191 -15.28 -39.80 10.17
CA ASN A 191 -13.99 -40.24 9.60
C ASN A 191 -13.68 -39.61 8.22
N ALA A 192 -13.51 -38.30 8.14
CA ALA A 192 -12.85 -37.68 7.00
C ALA A 192 -11.37 -38.11 7.06
N LYS A 193 -10.92 -38.85 6.06
CA LYS A 193 -9.49 -39.14 5.90
C LYS A 193 -8.77 -37.80 5.74
N GLU A 194 -7.89 -37.48 6.67
CA GLU A 194 -7.01 -36.31 6.59
C GLU A 194 -6.22 -36.41 5.27
N VAL A 195 -6.39 -35.42 4.37
CA VAL A 195 -5.72 -35.41 3.06
C VAL A 195 -4.26 -35.02 3.31
N ILE A 196 -3.37 -36.00 3.32
CA ILE A 196 -1.92 -35.75 3.45
C ILE A 196 -1.38 -35.35 2.08
N LEU A 197 -1.28 -34.05 1.82
CA LEU A 197 -0.60 -33.51 0.65
C LEU A 197 0.92 -33.72 0.80
N ARG A 198 1.64 -33.97 -0.31
CA ARG A 198 3.10 -34.21 -0.29
C ARG A 198 3.82 -33.49 -1.43
N GLY A 199 5.08 -33.13 -1.19
CA GLY A 199 5.98 -32.54 -2.18
C GLY A 199 5.40 -31.28 -2.84
N ALA A 200 5.42 -31.26 -4.16
CA ALA A 200 4.94 -30.16 -4.99
C ALA A 200 3.49 -29.75 -4.68
N GLU A 201 2.58 -30.70 -4.49
CA GLU A 201 1.16 -30.40 -4.23
C GLU A 201 0.96 -29.71 -2.87
N LYS A 202 1.72 -30.13 -1.85
CA LYS A 202 1.69 -29.50 -0.53
C LYS A 202 2.22 -28.09 -0.61
N PHE A 203 3.39 -27.90 -1.23
CA PHE A 203 3.98 -26.59 -1.42
C PHE A 203 3.07 -25.65 -2.23
N ARG A 204 2.43 -26.17 -3.28
CA ARG A 204 1.45 -25.42 -4.09
C ARG A 204 0.26 -24.94 -3.27
N ILE A 205 -0.35 -25.82 -2.47
CA ILE A 205 -1.59 -25.54 -1.75
C ILE A 205 -1.34 -24.72 -0.48
N GLU A 206 -0.26 -25.00 0.26
CA GLU A 206 0.01 -24.35 1.55
C GLU A 206 0.85 -23.08 1.43
N THR A 207 1.64 -22.94 0.36
CA THR A 207 2.57 -21.80 0.19
C THR A 207 2.22 -20.96 -1.03
N PHE A 208 2.24 -21.54 -2.23
CA PHE A 208 2.11 -20.77 -3.47
C PHE A 208 0.74 -20.09 -3.63
N ILE A 209 -0.36 -20.85 -3.50
CA ILE A 209 -1.72 -20.32 -3.67
C ILE A 209 -2.06 -19.28 -2.59
N PRO A 210 -1.79 -19.50 -1.28
CA PRO A 210 -2.08 -18.51 -0.25
C PRO A 210 -1.35 -17.18 -0.45
N VAL A 211 -0.10 -17.20 -0.93
CA VAL A 211 0.64 -15.97 -1.26
C VAL A 211 -0.09 -15.20 -2.36
N LEU A 212 -0.45 -15.87 -3.46
CA LEU A 212 -1.16 -15.24 -4.57
C LEU A 212 -2.53 -14.71 -4.13
N ASP A 213 -3.29 -15.48 -3.35
CA ASP A 213 -4.60 -15.08 -2.85
C ASP A 213 -4.50 -13.85 -1.92
N SER A 214 -3.47 -13.78 -1.08
CA SER A 214 -3.17 -12.61 -0.23
C SER A 214 -2.83 -11.37 -1.07
N LEU A 215 -1.97 -11.52 -2.08
CA LEU A 215 -1.62 -10.45 -3.03
C LEU A 215 -2.86 -9.95 -3.78
N LEU A 216 -3.66 -10.87 -4.34
CA LEU A 216 -4.86 -10.56 -5.12
C LEU A 216 -5.95 -9.90 -4.29
N THR A 217 -6.16 -10.38 -3.07
CA THR A 217 -7.10 -9.76 -2.12
C THR A 217 -6.62 -8.35 -1.79
N GLY A 218 -5.33 -8.18 -1.47
CA GLY A 218 -4.72 -6.89 -1.19
C GLY A 218 -4.85 -5.89 -2.33
N LEU A 219 -4.58 -6.31 -3.57
CA LEU A 219 -4.75 -5.49 -4.77
C LEU A 219 -6.22 -5.15 -5.03
N SER A 220 -7.11 -6.14 -4.94
CA SER A 220 -8.53 -5.96 -5.25
C SER A 220 -9.21 -4.98 -4.29
N THR A 221 -8.93 -5.05 -2.99
CA THR A 221 -9.46 -4.09 -2.01
C THR A 221 -9.02 -2.66 -2.31
N ARG A 222 -7.76 -2.47 -2.74
CA ARG A 222 -7.21 -1.13 -3.04
C ARG A 222 -7.75 -0.59 -4.35
N LEU A 223 -7.79 -1.44 -5.38
CA LEU A 223 -8.31 -1.12 -6.70
C LEU A 223 -9.78 -0.70 -6.61
N ALA A 224 -10.61 -1.40 -5.84
CA ALA A 224 -12.01 -1.02 -5.62
C ALA A 224 -12.15 0.41 -5.06
N ALA A 225 -11.30 0.81 -4.11
CA ALA A 225 -11.33 2.17 -3.55
C ALA A 225 -10.98 3.25 -4.60
N TYR A 226 -10.02 2.98 -5.49
CA TYR A 226 -9.68 3.90 -6.58
C TYR A 226 -10.73 3.90 -7.69
N GLU A 227 -11.34 2.76 -8.00
CA GLU A 227 -12.43 2.66 -8.98
C GLU A 227 -13.66 3.44 -8.52
N SER A 228 -14.08 3.31 -7.25
CA SER A 228 -15.19 4.09 -6.70
C SER A 228 -14.93 5.59 -6.81
N MET A 229 -13.71 6.04 -6.50
CA MET A 229 -13.33 7.45 -6.64
C MET A 229 -13.28 7.89 -8.11
N ASN A 230 -12.75 7.05 -9.00
CA ASN A 230 -12.70 7.36 -10.42
C ASN A 230 -14.12 7.47 -11.00
N GLN A 231 -15.04 6.59 -10.61
CA GLN A 231 -16.45 6.64 -11.04
C GLN A 231 -17.18 7.90 -10.55
N LEU A 232 -16.82 8.44 -9.39
CA LEU A 232 -17.43 9.66 -8.85
C LEU A 232 -17.03 10.92 -9.64
N PHE A 233 -15.79 10.99 -10.14
CA PHE A 233 -15.26 12.21 -10.74
C PHE A 233 -14.96 12.11 -12.24
N SER A 234 -14.95 10.91 -12.84
CA SER A 234 -14.56 10.69 -14.25
C SER A 234 -15.44 11.47 -15.24
N PHE A 235 -16.72 11.65 -14.93
CA PHE A 235 -17.65 12.36 -15.80
C PHE A 235 -17.25 13.83 -16.03
N ILE A 236 -16.55 14.47 -15.07
CA ILE A 236 -16.07 15.85 -15.20
C ILE A 236 -15.02 15.94 -16.32
N VAL A 237 -14.20 14.90 -16.50
CA VAL A 237 -13.17 14.85 -17.53
C VAL A 237 -13.73 14.35 -18.86
N SER A 238 -14.65 13.38 -18.80
CA SER A 238 -15.29 12.78 -19.96
C SER A 238 -16.51 13.55 -20.46
N SER A 239 -16.88 14.65 -19.82
CA SER A 239 -18.01 15.53 -20.19
C SER A 239 -18.11 15.87 -21.68
N PRO A 240 -17.01 16.15 -22.43
CA PRO A 240 -17.13 16.45 -23.87
C PRO A 240 -17.56 15.25 -24.74
N THR A 241 -17.42 14.03 -24.22
CA THR A 241 -17.71 12.78 -24.95
C THR A 241 -18.97 12.06 -24.46
N LEU A 242 -19.58 12.52 -23.36
CA LEU A 242 -20.70 11.85 -22.70
C LEU A 242 -22.04 12.45 -23.14
N GLU A 243 -23.09 11.63 -23.14
CA GLU A 243 -24.45 12.11 -23.34
C GLU A 243 -24.91 12.96 -22.14
N ASN A 244 -25.81 13.92 -22.40
CA ASN A 244 -26.33 14.81 -21.36
C ASN A 244 -26.97 14.05 -20.18
N GLU A 245 -27.57 12.88 -20.43
CA GLU A 245 -28.12 12.03 -19.36
C GLU A 245 -27.02 11.44 -18.46
N ASP A 246 -25.88 11.02 -19.03
CA ASP A 246 -24.76 10.46 -18.27
C ASP A 246 -24.08 11.52 -17.40
N ILE A 247 -23.95 12.75 -17.91
CA ILE A 247 -23.45 13.90 -17.14
C ILE A 247 -24.39 14.14 -15.96
N ARG A 248 -25.71 14.18 -16.20
CA ARG A 248 -26.71 14.37 -15.13
C ARG A 248 -26.63 13.27 -14.07
N ASN A 249 -26.49 12.02 -14.49
CA ASN A 249 -26.31 10.89 -13.57
C ASN A 249 -24.99 10.98 -12.81
N GLY A 250 -23.92 11.50 -13.41
CA GLY A 250 -22.66 11.84 -12.74
C GLY A 250 -22.84 12.90 -11.66
N CYS A 251 -23.46 14.04 -12.00
CA CYS A 251 -23.74 15.13 -11.08
C CYS A 251 -24.59 14.67 -9.89
N ASN A 252 -25.65 13.89 -10.15
CA ASN A 252 -26.51 13.35 -9.09
C ASN A 252 -25.72 12.45 -8.14
N ARG A 253 -24.92 11.50 -8.64
CA ARG A 253 -24.09 10.62 -7.81
C ARG A 253 -23.10 11.40 -6.94
N LEU A 254 -22.46 12.43 -7.51
CA LEU A 254 -21.49 13.23 -6.77
C LEU A 254 -22.17 14.09 -5.69
N ALA A 255 -23.29 14.72 -6.02
CA ALA A 255 -24.07 15.53 -5.11
C ALA A 255 -24.78 14.70 -4.02
N GLU A 256 -25.20 13.46 -4.30
CA GLU A 256 -25.69 12.55 -3.26
C GLU A 256 -24.61 12.26 -2.21
N PHE A 257 -23.37 12.06 -2.66
CA PHE A 257 -22.24 11.79 -1.77
C PHE A 257 -21.81 13.03 -0.98
N TYR A 258 -21.76 14.20 -1.63
CA TYR A 258 -21.34 15.49 -1.05
C TYR A 258 -22.49 16.51 -0.98
N HIS A 259 -23.66 16.10 -0.49
CA HIS A 259 -24.89 16.92 -0.48
C HIS A 259 -24.81 18.22 0.32
N GLN A 260 -23.81 18.37 1.18
CA GLN A 260 -23.59 19.61 1.94
C GLN A 260 -22.76 20.65 1.18
N ASP A 261 -22.01 20.20 0.17
CA ASP A 261 -21.05 21.04 -0.55
C ASP A 261 -21.44 21.26 -2.02
N LEU A 262 -22.31 20.42 -2.60
CA LEU A 262 -22.66 20.45 -4.02
C LEU A 262 -24.17 20.37 -4.24
N ASP A 263 -24.68 21.22 -5.13
CA ASP A 263 -26.04 21.13 -5.68
C ASP A 263 -26.02 20.40 -7.03
N ALA A 264 -26.83 19.35 -7.17
CA ALA A 264 -26.84 18.52 -8.37
C ALA A 264 -27.32 19.26 -9.63
N ALA A 265 -28.30 20.15 -9.48
CA ALA A 265 -28.90 20.89 -10.58
C ALA A 265 -27.97 22.01 -11.05
N GLU A 266 -27.37 22.75 -10.12
CA GLU A 266 -26.39 23.78 -10.44
C GLU A 266 -25.13 23.19 -11.05
N LEU A 267 -24.60 22.10 -10.47
CA LEU A 267 -23.44 21.40 -11.01
C LEU A 267 -23.67 20.92 -12.45
N TYR A 268 -24.85 20.39 -12.75
CA TYR A 268 -25.19 19.96 -14.11
C TYR A 268 -25.21 21.12 -15.11
N GLN A 269 -25.81 22.27 -14.73
CA GLN A 269 -25.82 23.46 -15.59
C GLN A 269 -24.40 24.00 -15.80
N GLU A 270 -23.60 24.04 -14.73
CA GLU A 270 -22.20 24.44 -14.81
C GLU A 270 -21.42 23.50 -15.73
N CYS A 271 -21.64 22.17 -15.68
CA CYS A 271 -20.95 21.21 -16.55
C CYS A 271 -21.28 21.41 -18.03
N LEU A 272 -22.53 21.78 -18.35
CA LEU A 272 -22.93 22.10 -19.72
C LEU A 272 -22.33 23.43 -20.21
N GLN A 273 -22.27 24.42 -19.33
CA GLN A 273 -21.74 25.75 -19.65
C GLN A 273 -20.21 25.76 -19.73
N PHE A 274 -19.56 24.96 -18.89
CA PHE A 274 -18.12 24.79 -18.82
C PHE A 274 -17.67 23.86 -19.96
N ASN A 275 -17.61 24.40 -21.17
CA ASN A 275 -17.20 23.64 -22.34
C ASN A 275 -15.71 23.22 -22.24
N ILE A 276 -15.49 21.95 -21.92
CA ILE A 276 -14.15 21.36 -21.79
C ILE A 276 -13.45 21.20 -23.15
N ASP A 277 -14.19 21.21 -24.27
CA ASP A 277 -13.62 21.00 -25.62
C ASP A 277 -12.55 22.03 -25.99
N GLY A 278 -12.82 23.32 -25.75
CA GLY A 278 -11.82 24.38 -25.99
C GLY A 278 -10.60 24.27 -25.07
N THR A 279 -10.70 23.52 -23.98
CA THR A 279 -9.63 23.34 -23.00
C THR A 279 -8.75 22.12 -23.31
N MET A 280 -9.30 21.11 -24.00
CA MET A 280 -8.58 19.94 -24.50
C MET A 280 -7.64 20.29 -25.66
N GLU A 281 -8.04 21.22 -26.54
CA GLU A 281 -7.19 21.72 -27.63
C GLU A 281 -6.00 22.53 -27.09
N ASP A 282 -6.22 23.40 -26.10
CA ASP A 282 -5.17 24.16 -25.41
C ASP A 282 -4.21 23.27 -24.61
N ALA A 283 -4.72 22.17 -24.03
CA ALA A 283 -3.93 21.20 -23.27
C ALA A 283 -3.01 20.37 -24.18
N LYS A 284 -3.51 19.91 -25.34
CA LYS A 284 -2.72 19.20 -26.36
C LYS A 284 -1.61 20.10 -26.95
N ALA A 285 -1.85 21.40 -27.09
CA ALA A 285 -0.85 22.34 -27.59
C ALA A 285 0.31 22.61 -26.61
N LYS A 286 0.14 22.33 -25.31
CA LYS A 286 1.13 22.58 -24.25
C LYS A 286 1.84 21.31 -23.73
N GLU A 287 1.63 20.15 -24.34
CA GLU A 287 2.25 18.86 -23.96
C GLU A 287 3.80 18.87 -23.92
N ASN A 288 4.46 19.87 -24.50
CA ASN A 288 5.92 20.00 -24.45
C ASN A 288 6.47 20.50 -23.09
N GLN A 289 5.63 20.91 -22.14
CA GLN A 289 6.06 21.37 -20.81
C GLN A 289 5.21 20.74 -19.69
N ALA A 290 5.61 19.52 -19.31
CA ALA A 290 5.15 18.71 -18.18
C ALA A 290 3.75 18.06 -18.33
N PRO A 291 3.64 16.73 -18.12
CA PRO A 291 2.37 15.99 -18.23
C PRO A 291 1.52 16.19 -16.97
N HIS A 292 0.93 17.37 -16.80
CA HIS A 292 0.04 17.65 -15.67
C HIS A 292 -1.30 16.94 -15.79
N SER A 293 -1.77 16.34 -14.70
CA SER A 293 -3.15 15.83 -14.55
C SER A 293 -4.17 16.81 -15.15
N LEU A 294 -5.11 16.31 -15.96
CA LEU A 294 -6.11 17.16 -16.61
C LEU A 294 -6.88 18.01 -15.59
N PHE A 295 -7.19 17.46 -14.40
CA PHE A 295 -7.83 18.20 -13.31
C PHE A 295 -6.98 19.39 -12.81
N ASN A 296 -5.66 19.27 -12.78
CA ASN A 296 -4.76 20.39 -12.43
C ASN A 296 -4.80 21.48 -13.49
N LEU A 297 -4.89 21.11 -14.78
CA LEU A 297 -5.02 22.07 -15.87
C LEU A 297 -6.36 22.80 -15.82
N LEU A 298 -7.45 22.07 -15.60
CA LEU A 298 -8.80 22.64 -15.42
C LEU A 298 -8.83 23.62 -14.23
N TYR A 299 -8.27 23.23 -13.08
CA TYR A 299 -8.19 24.10 -11.91
C TYR A 299 -7.38 25.37 -12.16
N LYS A 300 -6.20 25.24 -12.80
CA LYS A 300 -5.37 26.41 -13.16
C LYS A 300 -6.12 27.36 -14.11
N LYS A 301 -6.89 26.84 -15.06
CA LYS A 301 -7.70 27.64 -15.99
C LYS A 301 -8.81 28.40 -15.27
N ILE A 302 -9.57 27.72 -14.40
CA ILE A 302 -10.63 28.36 -13.59
C ILE A 302 -10.07 29.54 -12.78
N ARG A 303 -8.87 29.38 -12.21
CA ARG A 303 -8.18 30.45 -11.46
C ARG A 303 -7.67 31.59 -12.34
N GLN A 304 -7.11 31.27 -13.52
CA GLN A 304 -6.58 32.28 -14.44
C GLN A 304 -7.71 33.14 -15.04
N ASP A 305 -8.81 32.51 -15.42
CA ASP A 305 -9.96 33.15 -16.06
C ASP A 305 -10.95 33.77 -15.04
N ARG A 306 -10.65 33.64 -13.73
CA ARG A 306 -11.48 34.12 -12.60
C ARG A 306 -12.92 33.59 -12.65
N LEU A 307 -13.09 32.34 -13.03
CA LEU A 307 -14.40 31.68 -13.18
C LEU A 307 -14.97 31.13 -11.87
N GLU A 308 -14.34 31.43 -10.73
CA GLU A 308 -14.73 30.99 -9.39
C GLU A 308 -16.18 31.38 -9.03
N SER A 309 -16.63 32.55 -9.50
CA SER A 309 -18.01 33.01 -9.29
C SER A 309 -19.01 32.46 -10.30
N THR A 310 -18.53 31.98 -11.45
CA THR A 310 -19.36 31.53 -12.57
C THR A 310 -19.64 30.02 -12.50
N SER A 311 -18.69 29.25 -11.95
CA SER A 311 -18.81 27.80 -11.80
C SER A 311 -18.26 27.32 -10.45
N PRO A 312 -18.91 27.73 -9.34
CA PRO A 312 -18.46 27.37 -8.00
C PRO A 312 -18.55 25.86 -7.70
N ASN A 313 -19.58 25.16 -8.18
CA ASN A 313 -19.75 23.73 -7.90
C ASN A 313 -18.66 22.90 -8.62
N ILE A 314 -18.31 23.24 -9.87
CA ILE A 314 -17.19 22.62 -10.59
C ILE A 314 -15.86 22.88 -9.89
N GLU A 315 -15.62 24.12 -9.44
CA GLU A 315 -14.39 24.44 -8.73
C GLU A 315 -14.25 23.61 -7.45
N ILE A 316 -15.34 23.49 -6.67
CA ILE A 316 -15.39 22.68 -5.46
C ILE A 316 -15.13 21.21 -5.79
N ALA A 317 -15.80 20.66 -6.80
CA ALA A 317 -15.62 19.26 -7.22
C ALA A 317 -14.18 18.95 -7.67
N ILE A 318 -13.56 19.84 -8.46
CA ILE A 318 -12.16 19.69 -8.89
C ILE A 318 -11.22 19.83 -7.69
N ARG A 319 -11.47 20.76 -6.77
CA ARG A 319 -10.66 20.93 -5.57
C ARG A 319 -10.75 19.71 -4.65
N MET A 320 -11.94 19.15 -4.49
CA MET A 320 -12.15 17.88 -3.80
C MET A 320 -11.31 16.78 -4.45
N PHE A 321 -11.43 16.61 -5.77
CA PHE A 321 -10.64 15.62 -6.51
C PHE A 321 -9.12 15.81 -6.30
N LEU A 322 -8.61 17.02 -6.49
CA LEU A 322 -7.18 17.34 -6.32
C LEU A 322 -6.71 17.10 -4.88
N SER A 323 -7.56 17.38 -3.88
CA SER A 323 -7.26 17.09 -2.47
C SER A 323 -7.29 15.59 -2.15
N THR A 324 -8.00 14.79 -2.95
CA THR A 324 -8.02 13.32 -2.83
C THR A 324 -6.80 12.65 -3.46
N MET A 325 -5.95 13.37 -4.21
CA MET A 325 -5.02 12.75 -5.16
C MET A 325 -3.92 11.87 -4.59
N VAL A 326 -3.53 10.92 -5.44
CA VAL A 326 -3.02 9.56 -5.21
C VAL A 326 -1.63 9.46 -4.55
N THR A 327 -0.84 10.54 -4.56
CA THR A 327 0.62 10.49 -4.40
C THR A 327 1.18 11.23 -3.18
N ASN A 328 0.34 11.60 -2.21
CA ASN A 328 0.78 12.30 -1.00
C ASN A 328 1.48 11.38 0.02
N CYS A 329 2.64 10.82 -0.36
CA CYS A 329 3.56 10.07 0.52
C CYS A 329 4.07 10.91 1.72
N LYS A 330 3.83 12.23 1.74
CA LYS A 330 4.28 13.14 2.80
C LYS A 330 3.60 12.84 4.15
N GLY A 331 2.31 12.52 4.16
CA GLY A 331 1.55 12.24 5.39
C GLY A 331 2.02 10.97 6.11
N GLU A 332 2.50 9.97 5.37
CA GLU A 332 2.90 8.66 5.92
C GLU A 332 4.27 8.68 6.60
N ARG A 333 5.16 9.63 6.24
CA ARG A 333 6.44 9.85 6.94
C ARG A 333 6.23 10.14 8.43
N ILE A 334 5.10 10.77 8.76
CA ILE A 334 4.70 11.08 10.14
C ILE A 334 4.35 9.80 10.90
N PHE A 335 3.74 8.80 10.26
CA PHE A 335 3.41 7.50 10.87
C PHE A 335 4.64 6.63 11.08
N SER A 336 5.61 6.70 10.17
CA SER A 336 6.91 6.04 10.38
C SER A 336 7.63 6.62 11.60
N LYS A 337 7.66 7.96 11.73
CA LYS A 337 8.13 8.62 12.97
C LYS A 337 7.31 8.25 14.20
N MET A 338 5.99 8.13 14.08
CA MET A 338 5.11 7.73 15.17
C MET A 338 5.36 6.28 15.63
N LYS A 339 5.65 5.36 14.70
CA LYS A 339 6.09 3.99 15.00
C LYS A 339 7.40 4.00 15.79
N ILE A 340 8.35 4.87 15.42
CA ILE A 340 9.59 5.07 16.18
C ILE A 340 9.30 5.59 17.59
N ILE A 341 8.45 6.61 17.75
CA ILE A 341 8.07 7.16 19.07
C ILE A 341 7.47 6.06 19.96
N LYS A 342 6.59 5.23 19.41
CA LYS A 342 5.94 4.13 20.13
C LYS A 342 6.91 2.98 20.45
N GLY A 343 7.77 2.62 19.50
CA GLY A 343 8.71 1.50 19.61
C GLY A 343 9.93 1.82 20.47
N ALA A 344 10.42 3.07 20.48
CA ALA A 344 11.58 3.47 21.26
C ALA A 344 11.28 3.56 22.77
N LEU A 345 10.05 3.90 23.14
CA LEU A 345 9.69 4.17 24.54
C LEU A 345 9.05 2.99 25.28
N TRP A 346 8.68 1.88 24.60
CA TRP A 346 8.07 0.68 25.20
C TRP A 346 6.98 0.97 26.26
N SER A 347 6.33 2.14 26.17
CA SER A 347 5.41 2.60 27.19
C SER A 347 3.97 2.28 26.77
N PRO A 348 3.11 1.77 27.67
CA PRO A 348 1.67 1.76 27.45
C PRO A 348 1.16 3.20 27.48
N MET A 349 1.33 3.92 26.37
CA MET A 349 0.94 5.32 26.26
C MET A 349 -0.56 5.38 25.96
N THR A 350 -1.30 6.19 26.72
CA THR A 350 -2.73 6.38 26.53
C THR A 350 -2.99 6.98 25.14
N GLU A 351 -4.07 6.53 24.50
CA GLU A 351 -4.39 6.88 23.11
C GLU A 351 -4.49 8.39 22.86
N ASN A 352 -5.05 9.14 23.82
CA ASN A 352 -5.14 10.59 23.74
C ASN A 352 -3.76 11.28 23.74
N HIS A 353 -2.80 10.78 24.52
CA HIS A 353 -1.46 11.35 24.57
C HIS A 353 -0.72 11.13 23.23
N LEU A 354 -0.90 9.97 22.61
CA LEU A 354 -0.36 9.68 21.28
C LEU A 354 -0.94 10.63 20.23
N ASN A 355 -2.26 10.81 20.23
CA ASN A 355 -2.91 11.71 19.29
C ASN A 355 -2.40 13.16 19.43
N CYS A 356 -2.22 13.65 20.66
CA CYS A 356 -1.65 14.98 20.90
C CYS A 356 -0.21 15.09 20.40
N LEU A 357 0.66 14.14 20.72
CA LEU A 357 2.05 14.15 20.22
C LEU A 357 2.14 14.07 18.71
N SER A 358 1.28 13.26 18.08
CA SER A 358 1.20 13.18 16.63
C SER A 358 0.77 14.49 16.02
N LEU A 359 -0.26 15.15 16.57
CA LEU A 359 -0.71 16.47 16.14
C LEU A 359 0.41 17.52 16.28
N LEU A 360 1.14 17.51 17.39
CA LEU A 360 2.30 18.37 17.60
C LEU A 360 3.40 18.12 16.55
N SER A 361 3.64 16.86 16.17
CA SER A 361 4.64 16.54 15.14
C SER A 361 4.20 16.92 13.72
N ILE A 362 2.88 16.88 13.45
CA ILE A 362 2.29 17.29 12.16
C ILE A 362 2.41 18.80 12.01
N GLU A 363 2.00 19.55 13.04
CA GLU A 363 1.98 21.01 13.06
C GLU A 363 3.26 21.60 13.67
N CYS A 364 4.41 20.93 13.44
CA CYS A 364 5.70 21.35 13.99
C CYS A 364 6.05 22.79 13.56
N ASP A 365 5.66 23.14 12.35
CA ASP A 365 5.81 24.45 11.72
C ASP A 365 5.11 25.53 12.57
N ILE A 366 3.89 25.24 13.04
CA ILE A 366 3.12 26.13 13.91
C ILE A 366 3.75 26.16 15.30
N LEU A 367 4.17 25.02 15.85
CA LEU A 367 4.82 24.98 17.17
C LEU A 367 6.11 25.78 17.23
N GLN A 368 6.88 25.83 16.15
CA GLN A 368 8.09 26.65 16.08
C GLN A 368 7.80 28.15 16.16
N THR A 369 6.57 28.57 15.86
CA THR A 369 6.13 29.96 15.98
C THR A 369 5.56 30.30 17.36
N ILE A 370 5.26 29.30 18.19
CA ILE A 370 4.71 29.48 19.54
C ILE A 370 5.86 29.64 20.54
N ASP A 371 5.81 30.72 21.33
CA ASP A 371 6.77 30.93 22.41
C ASP A 371 6.50 29.97 23.59
N PHE A 372 7.46 29.08 23.84
CA PHE A 372 7.39 28.11 24.92
C PHE A 372 7.41 28.76 26.32
N GLU A 373 8.04 29.91 26.51
CA GLU A 373 8.10 30.56 27.82
C GLU A 373 6.75 31.16 28.21
N THR A 374 6.07 31.82 27.27
CA THR A 374 4.68 32.28 27.45
C THR A 374 3.74 31.11 27.76
N LEU A 375 3.89 29.98 27.07
CA LEU A 375 3.05 28.80 27.27
C LEU A 375 3.28 28.13 28.63
N LYS A 376 4.54 28.06 29.11
CA LYS A 376 4.88 27.60 30.47
C LYS A 376 4.25 28.50 31.54
N ALA A 377 4.34 29.82 31.37
CA ALA A 377 3.77 30.78 32.31
C ALA A 377 2.23 30.65 32.38
N GLU A 378 1.58 30.50 31.23
CA GLU A 378 0.13 30.30 31.18
C GLU A 378 -0.29 28.98 31.85
N PHE A 379 0.44 27.88 31.56
CA PHE A 379 0.18 26.59 32.18
C PHE A 379 0.38 26.63 33.71
N ALA A 380 1.45 27.28 34.18
CA ALA A 380 1.71 27.50 35.60
C ALA A 380 0.57 28.29 36.26
N SER A 381 0.08 29.36 35.62
CA SER A 381 -1.04 30.17 36.13
C SER A 381 -2.37 29.40 36.24
N ARG A 382 -2.62 28.46 35.32
CA ARG A 382 -3.82 27.61 35.32
C ARG A 382 -3.73 26.50 36.38
N LYS A 383 -2.52 26.00 36.66
CA LYS A 383 -2.29 24.97 37.70
C LYS A 383 -2.27 25.57 39.12
N ALA A 384 -1.72 26.78 39.28
CA ALA A 384 -1.73 27.51 40.54
C ALA A 384 -3.16 27.78 41.05
N ARG A 385 -4.10 28.06 40.14
CA ARG A 385 -5.53 28.25 40.46
C ARG A 385 -6.26 26.99 40.95
N LYS A 386 -5.65 25.80 40.89
CA LYS A 386 -6.23 24.54 41.40
C LYS A 386 -5.78 24.19 42.83
N VAL A 387 -4.89 24.98 43.43
CA VAL A 387 -4.54 24.81 44.84
C VAL A 387 -5.60 25.54 45.66
N TYR A 388 -6.65 24.81 46.06
CA TYR A 388 -7.50 25.26 47.16
C TYR A 388 -6.66 25.23 48.43
N ILE A 389 -6.41 26.41 49.01
CA ILE A 389 -5.90 26.52 50.37
C ILE A 389 -7.05 26.09 51.26
N VAL A 390 -6.94 24.87 51.82
CA VAL A 390 -7.86 24.33 52.84
C VAL A 390 -7.62 25.03 54.16
#